data_AF-A0A7Z2NXB9-F1
#
_entry.id   AF-A0A7Z2NXB9-F1
#
_cell.length_a   1.000
_cell.length_b   1.000
_cell.length_c   1.000
_cell.angle_alpha   90.00
_cell.angle_beta   90.00
_cell.angle_gamma   90.00
#
_symmetry.space_group_name_H-M   'P 1'
#
loop_
_entity.id
_entity.type
_entity.pdbx_description
1 polymer ?
#
loop_
_entity_poly.entity_id
_entity_poly.type
_entity_poly.pdbx_seq_one_letter_code
_entity_poly.pdbx_strand_id
1 'polypeptide(L)'
;MPEPWADDGGLRREPVLDHDYAPPRVVRFVGWARCLRCRRPFFSEDVVRLRMCTGAVGGCRESDERFADGLTGGNYSGDRRAGG
;
A
#
# COMPACT_ATOMS: atom_id res chain seq x y z
N MET A 1 -2.04 -14.82 -11.87
CA MET A 1 -1.40 -14.38 -10.61
C MET A 1 -1.75 -15.38 -9.53
N PRO A 2 -0.89 -15.59 -8.51
CA PRO A 2 -1.20 -16.49 -7.41
C PRO A 2 -2.47 -16.04 -6.69
N GLU A 3 -3.31 -17.00 -6.29
CA GLU A 3 -4.53 -16.70 -5.54
C GLU A 3 -4.18 -16.22 -4.12
N PRO A 4 -4.95 -15.27 -3.55
CA PRO A 4 -4.75 -14.85 -2.17
C PRO A 4 -4.96 -16.02 -1.20
N TRP A 5 -3.97 -16.29 -0.34
CA TRP A 5 -4.12 -17.22 0.79
C TRP A 5 -4.76 -16.54 2.00
N ALA A 6 -4.92 -17.24 3.12
CA ALA A 6 -5.37 -16.64 4.38
C ALA A 6 -4.41 -15.53 4.85
N ASP A 7 -4.94 -14.42 5.39
CA ASP A 7 -4.11 -13.32 5.93
C ASP A 7 -3.26 -13.83 7.11
N ASP A 8 -1.96 -13.95 6.88
CA ASP A 8 -0.95 -14.36 7.86
C ASP A 8 -0.24 -13.17 8.51
N GLY A 9 -0.79 -11.95 8.36
CA GLY A 9 -0.17 -10.72 8.82
C GLY A 9 0.94 -10.21 7.89
N GLY A 10 1.12 -10.81 6.72
CA GLY A 10 2.18 -10.50 5.77
C GLY A 10 3.51 -11.19 6.08
N LEU A 11 3.44 -12.36 6.72
CA LEU A 11 4.60 -13.21 7.01
C LEU A 11 5.11 -13.92 5.75
N ARG A 12 4.20 -14.48 4.94
CA ARG A 12 4.55 -15.09 3.67
C ARG A 12 4.62 -14.04 2.57
N ARG A 13 5.68 -14.14 1.75
CA ARG A 13 5.77 -13.46 0.46
C ARG A 13 6.28 -14.43 -0.59
N GLU A 14 5.49 -14.66 -1.62
CA GLU A 14 5.79 -15.65 -2.66
C GLU A 14 6.49 -14.97 -3.85
N PRO A 15 7.65 -15.46 -4.31
CA PRO A 15 8.33 -14.92 -5.48
C PRO A 15 7.53 -15.25 -6.75
N VAL A 16 7.34 -14.25 -7.61
CA VAL A 16 6.84 -14.44 -8.97
C VAL A 16 8.05 -14.48 -9.89
N LEU A 17 8.16 -15.58 -10.63
CA LEU A 17 9.24 -15.82 -11.57
C LEU A 17 8.88 -15.35 -12.98
N ASP A 18 9.87 -14.80 -13.66
CA ASP A 18 9.88 -14.52 -15.09
C ASP A 18 10.67 -15.63 -15.77
N HIS A 19 9.95 -16.44 -16.54
CA HIS A 19 10.45 -17.63 -17.22
C HIS A 19 11.03 -17.32 -18.60
N ASP A 20 10.98 -16.06 -19.07
CA ASP A 20 11.61 -15.66 -20.33
C ASP A 20 13.14 -15.57 -20.22
N TYR A 21 13.69 -15.75 -19.00
CA TYR A 21 15.11 -15.80 -18.70
C TYR A 21 15.53 -17.22 -18.31
N ALA A 22 16.76 -17.61 -18.67
CA ALA A 22 17.39 -18.87 -18.27
C ALA A 22 18.69 -18.58 -17.50
N PRO A 23 18.73 -18.80 -16.18
CA PRO A 23 17.66 -19.31 -15.31
C PRO A 23 16.53 -18.28 -15.07
N PRO A 24 15.32 -18.73 -14.67
CA PRO A 24 14.22 -17.84 -14.33
C PRO A 24 14.59 -16.86 -13.22
N ARG A 25 14.14 -15.62 -13.36
CA ARG A 25 14.46 -14.55 -12.39
C ARG A 25 13.23 -14.18 -11.57
N VAL A 26 13.43 -13.80 -10.32
CA VAL A 26 12.35 -13.24 -9.49
C VAL A 26 12.08 -11.81 -9.96
N VAL A 27 10.86 -11.53 -10.40
CA VAL A 27 10.45 -10.17 -10.82
C VAL A 27 9.71 -9.41 -9.74
N ARG A 28 9.05 -10.11 -8.81
CA ARG A 28 8.32 -9.48 -7.68
C ARG A 28 8.02 -10.49 -6.59
N PHE A 29 7.60 -9.99 -5.43
CA PHE A 29 7.08 -10.80 -4.33
C PHE A 29 5.64 -10.41 -4.02
N VAL A 30 4.74 -11.37 -4.07
CA VAL A 30 3.31 -11.17 -3.78
C VAL A 30 2.98 -11.65 -2.38
N GLY A 31 1.92 -11.11 -1.78
CA GLY A 31 1.42 -11.57 -0.49
C GLY A 31 0.66 -10.51 0.29
N TRP A 32 0.21 -10.88 1.48
CA TRP A 32 -0.50 -9.94 2.35
C TRP A 32 0.41 -8.81 2.81
N ALA A 33 -0.13 -7.60 2.79
CA ALA A 33 0.53 -6.42 3.31
C ALA A 33 -0.48 -5.58 4.10
N ARG A 34 0.05 -4.71 4.97
CA ARG A 34 -0.75 -3.74 5.70
C ARG A 34 -0.61 -2.38 5.04
N CYS A 35 -1.73 -1.71 4.79
CA CYS A 35 -1.71 -0.36 4.24
C CYS A 35 -0.93 0.58 5.16
N LEU A 36 -0.06 1.43 4.61
CA LEU A 36 0.69 2.42 5.40
C LEU A 36 -0.21 3.51 6.00
N ARG A 37 -1.34 3.83 5.37
CA ARG A 37 -2.31 4.84 5.85
C ARG A 37 -3.30 4.25 6.85
N CYS A 38 -4.10 3.27 6.44
CA CYS A 38 -5.21 2.76 7.26
C CYS A 38 -4.93 1.42 7.96
N ARG A 39 -3.75 0.83 7.79
CA ARG A 39 -3.35 -0.47 8.37
C ARG A 39 -4.21 -1.67 8.00
N ARG A 40 -5.21 -1.50 7.11
CA ARG A 40 -6.05 -2.60 6.60
C ARG A 40 -5.17 -3.63 5.86
N PRO A 41 -5.43 -4.93 6.05
CA PRO A 41 -4.77 -5.97 5.26
C PRO A 41 -5.27 -5.88 3.82
N PHE A 42 -4.36 -6.03 2.88
CA PHE A 42 -4.67 -6.12 1.46
C PHE A 42 -3.67 -7.06 0.79
N PHE A 43 -4.11 -7.78 -0.24
CA PHE A 43 -3.22 -8.61 -1.01
C PHE A 43 -2.40 -7.73 -1.96
N SER A 44 -1.10 -7.71 -1.76
CA SER A 44 -0.16 -6.90 -2.53
C SER A 44 0.44 -7.75 -3.64
N GLU A 45 0.12 -7.38 -4.88
CA GLU A 45 0.67 -8.05 -6.06
C GLU A 45 1.97 -7.39 -6.56
N ASP A 46 2.50 -6.40 -5.85
CA ASP A 46 3.61 -5.58 -6.34
C ASP A 46 4.50 -5.08 -5.20
N VAL A 47 5.82 -5.23 -5.38
CA VAL A 47 6.86 -4.72 -4.47
C VAL A 47 7.29 -3.29 -4.79
N VAL A 48 7.11 -2.84 -6.03
CA VAL A 48 7.57 -1.51 -6.49
C VAL A 48 6.62 -0.41 -6.03
N ARG A 49 5.35 -0.75 -5.83
CA ARG A 49 4.31 0.22 -5.48
C ARG A 49 4.24 0.43 -3.97
N LEU A 50 3.96 1.67 -3.55
CA LEU A 50 3.64 1.98 -2.16
C LEU A 50 2.56 1.02 -1.63
N ARG A 51 2.75 0.57 -0.38
CA ARG A 51 1.84 -0.34 0.32
C ARG A 51 0.55 0.40 0.71
N MET A 52 -0.30 0.68 -0.27
CA MET A 52 -1.59 1.34 -0.13
C MET A 52 -2.68 0.44 -0.71
N CYS A 53 -3.77 0.25 0.04
CA CYS A 53 -4.89 -0.59 -0.39
C CYS A 53 -5.74 0.10 -1.48
N THR A 54 -6.34 -0.71 -2.36
CA THR A 54 -7.15 -0.29 -3.53
C THR A 54 -8.64 -0.61 -3.36
N GLY A 55 -9.14 -0.70 -2.13
CA GLY A 55 -10.50 -1.16 -1.86
C GLY A 55 -11.58 -0.28 -2.51
N ALA A 56 -12.67 -0.91 -2.96
CA ALA A 56 -13.82 -0.28 -3.64
C ALA A 56 -14.54 0.79 -2.80
N VAL A 57 -14.36 0.79 -1.47
CA VAL A 57 -14.86 1.84 -0.57
C VAL A 57 -13.67 2.42 0.20
N GLY A 58 -13.12 3.54 -0.28
CA GLY A 58 -12.09 4.30 0.42
C GLY A 58 -10.70 3.64 0.41
N GLY A 59 -10.27 3.08 -0.72
CA GLY A 59 -8.88 2.66 -0.92
C GLY A 59 -7.92 3.84 -0.80
N CYS A 60 -6.86 3.70 0.01
CA CYS A 60 -5.90 4.77 0.25
C CYS A 60 -4.97 5.07 -0.93
N ARG A 61 -4.98 4.23 -1.98
CA ARG A 61 -4.14 4.41 -3.17
C ARG A 61 -4.58 5.60 -4.03
N GLU A 62 -5.88 5.87 -4.06
CA GLU A 62 -6.51 6.90 -4.91
C GLU A 62 -6.81 8.18 -4.14
N SER A 63 -6.69 8.14 -2.81
CA SER A 63 -6.82 9.29 -1.93
C SER A 63 -5.57 10.19 -2.01
N ASP A 64 -5.24 10.66 -3.21
CA ASP A 64 -4.39 11.83 -3.40
C ASP A 64 -5.23 13.08 -3.08
N GLU A 65 -5.57 13.25 -1.81
CA GLU A 65 -6.18 14.48 -1.30
C GLU A 65 -5.15 15.61 -1.19
N ARG A 66 -3.89 15.37 -1.60
CA ARG A 66 -2.88 16.44 -1.72
C ARG A 66 -3.18 17.43 -2.83
N PHE A 67 -4.04 17.08 -3.79
CA PHE A 67 -4.57 18.03 -4.79
C PHE A 67 -6.06 18.35 -4.64
N ALA A 68 -6.78 17.74 -3.69
CA ALA A 68 -8.21 18.00 -3.49
C ALA A 68 -8.48 19.15 -2.49
N ASP A 69 -7.60 19.36 -1.51
CA ASP A 69 -7.77 20.39 -0.47
C ASP A 69 -6.84 21.60 -0.67
N GLY A 70 -6.57 21.95 -1.93
CA GLY A 70 -5.56 22.96 -2.28
C GLY A 70 -6.06 24.36 -2.59
N LEU A 71 -7.36 24.61 -2.83
CA LEU A 71 -7.82 25.95 -3.27
C LEU A 71 -9.17 26.45 -2.73
N THR A 72 -9.78 25.84 -1.71
CA THR A 72 -10.90 26.52 -1.00
C THR A 72 -10.96 26.15 0.48
N GLY A 73 -10.21 26.91 1.30
CA GLY A 73 -10.62 27.36 2.63
C GLY A 73 -10.52 26.38 3.80
N GLY A 74 -9.59 26.61 4.72
CA GLY A 74 -9.67 26.02 6.07
C GLY A 74 -8.37 25.97 6.86
N ASN A 75 -7.98 27.11 7.44
CA ASN A 75 -7.04 27.33 8.56
C ASN A 75 -6.26 26.13 9.12
N TYR A 76 -4.95 26.11 8.83
CA TYR A 76 -3.97 25.43 9.67
C TYR A 76 -3.91 26.12 11.04
N SER A 77 -4.55 25.54 12.05
CA SER A 77 -4.26 25.89 13.45
C SER A 77 -3.09 25.02 13.89
N GLY A 78 -1.87 25.51 13.69
CA GLY A 78 -0.68 24.89 14.24
C GLY A 78 -0.69 25.00 15.76
N ASP A 79 -0.97 23.90 16.45
CA ASP A 79 -0.82 23.78 17.90
C ASP A 79 0.63 24.09 18.30
N ARG A 80 0.82 25.24 18.95
CA ARG A 80 2.05 25.57 19.67
C ARG A 80 2.16 24.61 20.84
N ARG A 81 3.24 23.81 20.86
CA ARG A 81 3.63 23.04 22.04
C ARG A 81 3.74 23.98 23.24
N ALA A 82 2.86 23.80 24.21
CA ALA A 82 3.07 24.24 25.58
C ALA A 82 3.76 23.11 26.35
N GLY A 83 4.87 23.45 27.00
CA GLY A 83 5.60 22.62 27.94
C GLY A 83 6.91 23.36 28.22
N GLY A 84 7.26 23.72 29.45
CA GLY A 84 6.71 23.52 30.78
C GLY A 84 7.74 24.11 31.72
#